data_AF-Q8BZK4-F1
#
_entry.id   AF-Q8BZK4-F1
#
_cell.length_a   1.000
_cell.length_b   1.000
_cell.length_c   1.000
_cell.angle_alpha   90.00
_cell.angle_beta   90.00
_cell.angle_gamma   90.00
#
_symmetry.space_group_name_H-M   'P 1'
#
loop_
_entity.id
_entity.type
_entity.pdbx_description
1 polymer ?
#
loop_
_entity_poly.entity_id
_entity_poly.type
_entity_poly.pdbx_seq_one_letter_code
_entity_poly.pdbx_strand_id
1 'polypeptide(L)'
;MDVKAAPNGVATIEDRILRITGYYGYYPGYSSQKSTTRSSVTRCKPGPNCPSSHSSISRQLSPLSVTEDSSAPILELQSRGSSGVCGRRVERQSRSGDDGTQTRPESSSQENGLKARCLSCTSMVLKTIWGLLIILSVSSSWVGTTQIVKITYKNFYCPFFMTWFSTNWNIMFFPVYYSGHLATAQEKQSPIKKFRECSRIFGEDGLTLKLFLKRTAPFSILWTLTNYLYLLALKKLTATDVSALFCCNKAFVFLLSWIVLKDRFMGVRIVAAIMAITGIVMMAYADNFHADSIIGVAFAVGSASTSALYKVLFKMFLGSANFGEAAHFVSTLGFFNLIFISFTPIILYFTKVEHWSSFAALPWGCLCGMAGLWLAFNILVNVGVVLTYPILISIGTVLSVPGNAAVDLLKQEVIFNVVRLAATIIICIGFLLMLLPEEWDEITLRFINSLKEKKSEEHVEDLTDVSVHLRSRSRVNGTVSIPLA
;
A
#
# COMPACT_ATOMS: atom_id res chain seq x y z
N MET A 1 -21.02 -57.69 4.36
CA MET A 1 -20.70 -56.61 3.41
C MET A 1 -20.88 -55.29 4.15
N ASP A 2 -20.11 -54.27 3.77
CA ASP A 2 -19.95 -52.97 4.45
C ASP A 2 -18.97 -52.94 5.62
N VAL A 3 -17.72 -53.28 5.28
CA VAL A 3 -16.55 -52.65 5.89
C VAL A 3 -16.63 -51.17 5.50
N LYS A 4 -17.20 -50.36 6.40
CA LYS A 4 -17.39 -48.92 6.19
C LYS A 4 -16.00 -48.27 6.12
N ALA A 5 -15.55 -48.00 4.90
CA ALA A 5 -14.34 -47.27 4.61
C ALA A 5 -14.36 -45.94 5.39
N ALA A 6 -13.32 -45.73 6.21
CA ALA A 6 -13.13 -44.49 6.92
C ALA A 6 -13.06 -43.33 5.91
N PRO A 7 -13.94 -42.33 6.01
CA PRO A 7 -13.93 -41.23 5.08
C PRO A 7 -12.74 -40.31 5.40
N ASN A 8 -11.97 -40.07 4.35
CA ASN A 8 -11.30 -38.81 4.05
C ASN A 8 -9.99 -38.56 4.81
N GLY A 9 -8.88 -38.74 4.08
CA GLY A 9 -7.51 -38.38 4.46
C GLY A 9 -7.26 -36.90 4.79
N VAL A 10 -8.31 -36.09 4.89
CA VAL A 10 -8.25 -34.72 5.43
C VAL A 10 -7.98 -34.76 6.93
N ALA A 11 -8.64 -35.67 7.67
CA ALA A 11 -8.40 -35.84 9.11
C ALA A 11 -6.95 -36.26 9.41
N THR A 12 -6.34 -37.07 8.54
CA THR A 12 -4.93 -37.47 8.70
C THR A 12 -3.93 -36.35 8.42
N ILE A 13 -4.30 -35.33 7.63
CA ILE A 13 -3.43 -34.18 7.37
C ILE A 13 -3.46 -33.22 8.57
N GLU A 14 -4.64 -32.92 9.11
CA GLU A 14 -4.76 -32.08 10.31
C GLU A 14 -4.01 -32.70 11.49
N ASP A 15 -4.17 -34.01 11.70
CA ASP A 15 -3.50 -34.73 12.79
C ASP A 15 -1.95 -34.76 12.61
N ARG A 16 -1.47 -34.80 11.35
CA ARG A 16 -0.05 -34.66 11.02
C ARG A 16 0.48 -33.26 11.27
N ILE A 17 -0.29 -32.22 10.94
CA ILE A 17 0.08 -30.83 11.20
C ILE A 17 0.15 -30.58 12.70
N LEU A 18 -0.84 -31.05 13.47
CA LEU A 18 -0.91 -30.89 14.92
C LEU A 18 0.23 -31.58 15.67
N ARG A 19 0.73 -32.73 15.17
CA ARG A 19 1.95 -33.37 15.70
C ARG A 19 3.22 -32.56 15.44
N ILE A 20 3.35 -31.94 14.27
CA ILE A 20 4.52 -31.12 13.93
C ILE A 20 4.51 -29.82 14.73
N THR A 21 3.34 -29.23 14.96
CA THR A 21 3.21 -27.95 15.69
C THR A 21 3.18 -28.11 17.21
N GLY A 22 3.21 -29.34 17.74
CA GLY A 22 3.23 -29.60 19.19
C GLY A 22 1.93 -29.20 19.90
N TYR A 23 0.84 -28.99 19.17
CA TYR A 23 -0.43 -28.48 19.68
C TYR A 23 -1.35 -29.61 20.17
N TYR A 24 -0.83 -30.53 20.98
CA TYR A 24 -1.65 -31.45 21.78
C TYR A 24 -1.92 -30.80 23.13
N GLY A 25 -3.01 -30.04 23.24
CA GLY A 25 -3.34 -29.39 24.51
C GLY A 25 -4.71 -28.76 24.64
N TYR A 26 -5.54 -28.73 23.60
CA TYR A 26 -6.84 -28.07 23.70
C TYR A 26 -7.94 -28.96 23.10
N TYR A 27 -8.44 -29.89 23.91
CA TYR A 27 -9.74 -30.52 23.69
C TYR A 27 -10.77 -29.83 24.59
N PRO A 28 -11.58 -28.90 24.06
CA PRO A 28 -12.64 -28.26 24.81
C PRO A 28 -13.84 -29.20 24.85
N GLY A 29 -13.96 -30.00 25.90
CA GLY A 29 -15.16 -30.82 26.07
C GLY A 29 -15.03 -32.03 26.96
N TYR A 30 -14.55 -31.88 28.20
CA TYR A 30 -15.04 -32.71 29.29
C TYR A 30 -15.09 -31.89 30.58
N SER A 31 -16.23 -32.02 31.22
CA SER A 31 -16.71 -31.28 32.36
C SER A 31 -16.16 -31.81 33.69
N SER A 32 -16.33 -30.97 34.72
CA SER A 32 -16.62 -31.31 36.11
C SER A 32 -15.45 -31.33 37.12
N GLN A 33 -15.60 -30.40 38.08
CA GLN A 33 -15.38 -30.54 39.53
C GLN A 33 -14.31 -29.69 40.23
N LYS A 34 -14.83 -29.02 41.27
CA LYS A 34 -14.26 -28.57 42.56
C LYS A 34 -13.48 -27.25 42.51
N SER A 35 -14.11 -26.14 42.88
CA SER A 35 -14.47 -25.69 44.25
C SER A 35 -13.36 -24.86 44.89
N THR A 36 -13.78 -23.75 45.53
CA THR A 36 -13.01 -22.79 46.36
C THR A 36 -12.00 -21.92 45.60
N THR A 37 -12.26 -20.63 45.40
CA THR A 37 -12.09 -19.63 46.46
C THR A 37 -12.98 -18.40 46.24
N ARG A 38 -13.60 -18.02 47.35
CA ARG A 38 -14.48 -16.88 47.63
C ARG A 38 -13.71 -15.56 47.52
N SER A 39 -14.17 -14.63 46.68
CA SER A 39 -13.99 -13.20 46.92
C SER A 39 -15.21 -12.43 46.40
N SER A 40 -15.73 -11.63 47.32
CA SER A 40 -16.99 -10.89 47.31
C SER A 40 -17.10 -9.88 46.16
N VAL A 41 -18.15 -10.00 45.35
CA VAL A 41 -18.71 -8.87 44.59
C VAL A 41 -20.05 -8.52 45.21
N THR A 42 -20.07 -7.37 45.89
CA THR A 42 -21.21 -6.82 46.61
C THR A 42 -22.32 -6.47 45.62
N ARG A 43 -23.43 -7.21 45.69
CA ARG A 43 -24.66 -6.95 44.93
C ARG A 43 -25.42 -5.80 45.58
N CYS A 44 -25.40 -4.61 44.96
CA CYS A 44 -26.25 -3.49 45.36
C CYS A 44 -27.73 -3.84 45.16
N LYS A 45 -28.55 -3.64 46.21
CA LYS A 45 -30.01 -3.72 46.17
C LYS A 45 -30.58 -2.48 45.45
N PRO A 46 -31.59 -2.60 44.58
CA PRO A 46 -32.21 -1.47 43.91
C PRO A 46 -33.16 -0.73 44.86
N GLY A 47 -32.96 0.57 45.01
CA GLY A 47 -33.90 1.51 45.66
C GLY A 47 -34.94 2.04 44.67
N PRO A 48 -36.11 2.47 45.16
CA PRO A 48 -37.29 2.74 44.36
C PRO A 48 -37.20 4.14 43.75
N ASN A 49 -37.25 4.23 42.42
CA ASN A 49 -37.74 5.36 41.63
C ASN A 49 -37.59 5.03 40.14
N CYS A 50 -38.40 4.08 39.67
CA CYS A 50 -38.57 3.82 38.24
C CYS A 50 -39.97 4.30 37.82
N PRO A 51 -40.10 5.41 37.09
CA PRO A 51 -41.35 5.71 36.41
C PRO A 51 -41.47 4.81 35.18
N SER A 52 -42.52 4.00 35.21
CA SER A 52 -43.02 3.21 34.09
C SER A 52 -43.54 4.12 32.98
N SER A 53 -42.96 4.06 31.79
CA SER A 53 -43.71 4.32 30.57
C SER A 53 -43.14 3.53 29.39
N HIS A 54 -44.03 2.77 28.79
CA HIS A 54 -43.84 1.94 27.61
C HIS A 54 -43.30 2.75 26.43
N SER A 55 -42.18 2.33 25.85
CA SER A 55 -42.03 2.35 24.39
C SER A 55 -41.10 1.21 23.96
N SER A 56 -41.72 0.23 23.31
CA SER A 56 -41.10 -0.86 22.59
C SER A 56 -40.45 -0.34 21.31
N ILE A 57 -39.12 -0.35 21.22
CA ILE A 57 -38.42 -0.40 19.94
C ILE A 57 -37.37 -1.50 20.04
N SER A 58 -37.75 -2.66 19.51
CA SER A 58 -36.82 -3.70 19.07
C SER A 58 -35.84 -3.10 18.06
N ARG A 59 -34.55 -3.02 18.40
CA ARG A 59 -33.48 -3.07 17.41
C ARG A 59 -32.37 -3.98 17.89
N GLN A 60 -31.97 -4.81 16.95
CA GLN A 60 -31.23 -6.04 17.09
C GLN A 60 -29.87 -5.90 17.76
N LEU A 61 -29.51 -7.00 18.42
CA LEU A 61 -28.14 -7.44 18.64
C LEU A 61 -27.32 -7.32 17.35
N SER A 62 -26.21 -6.61 17.42
CA SER A 62 -25.00 -6.94 16.67
C SER A 62 -23.79 -6.65 17.58
N PRO A 63 -23.04 -7.68 18.02
CA PRO A 63 -21.81 -7.48 18.77
C PRO A 63 -20.67 -7.18 17.80
N LEU A 64 -20.11 -5.98 17.86
CA LEU A 64 -18.83 -5.69 17.20
C LEU A 64 -17.71 -6.19 18.12
N SER A 65 -17.47 -7.51 18.10
CA SER A 65 -16.21 -8.07 18.54
C SER A 65 -15.15 -7.63 17.54
N VAL A 66 -14.21 -6.81 18.04
CA VAL A 66 -12.96 -6.47 17.38
C VAL A 66 -12.19 -7.79 17.16
N THR A 67 -12.31 -8.35 15.96
CA THR A 67 -11.39 -9.38 15.48
C THR A 67 -10.22 -8.67 14.83
N GLU A 68 -9.06 -8.73 15.50
CA GLU A 68 -7.77 -8.31 14.97
C GLU A 68 -7.46 -9.11 13.70
N ASP A 69 -7.54 -8.44 12.54
CA ASP A 69 -7.12 -9.01 11.26
C ASP A 69 -5.60 -9.15 11.20
N SER A 70 -5.15 -10.34 11.60
CA SER A 70 -3.82 -10.83 11.30
C SER A 70 -3.74 -11.16 9.81
N SER A 71 -3.36 -10.20 8.96
CA SER A 71 -2.58 -10.35 7.70
C SER A 71 -2.62 -9.08 6.84
N ALA A 72 -1.87 -8.02 7.21
CA ALA A 72 -1.56 -6.94 6.27
C ALA A 72 -0.05 -6.61 6.32
N PRO A 73 0.75 -6.97 5.30
CA PRO A 73 2.18 -6.70 5.30
C PRO A 73 2.49 -5.37 4.60
N ILE A 74 2.80 -4.33 5.39
CA ILE A 74 3.80 -3.26 5.20
C ILE A 74 3.37 -2.09 6.12
N LEU A 75 4.22 -1.77 7.10
CA LEU A 75 4.15 -0.60 8.00
C LEU A 75 2.71 -0.27 8.50
N GLU A 76 2.18 -1.11 9.38
CA GLU A 76 1.09 -0.70 10.28
C GLU A 76 1.64 0.38 11.24
N LEU A 77 1.52 1.64 10.82
CA LEU A 77 1.66 2.80 11.69
C LEU A 77 0.32 3.04 12.37
N GLN A 78 0.14 2.48 13.57
CA GLN A 78 -0.91 2.94 14.47
C GLN A 78 -0.64 4.43 14.75
N SER A 79 -1.44 5.31 14.16
CA SER A 79 -1.41 6.73 14.46
C SER A 79 -1.81 6.94 15.93
N ARG A 80 -0.84 6.86 16.84
CA ARG A 80 -0.90 7.53 18.15
C ARG A 80 -0.66 9.02 17.90
N GLY A 81 -1.67 9.68 17.32
CA GLY A 81 -1.60 11.08 16.93
C GLY A 81 -2.98 11.70 16.82
N SER A 82 -3.47 12.18 17.96
CA SER A 82 -4.50 13.22 18.09
C SER A 82 -5.76 13.09 17.23
N SER A 83 -6.64 12.17 17.62
CA SER A 83 -8.09 12.39 17.58
C SER A 83 -8.69 12.10 18.95
N GLY A 84 -7.98 12.51 20.00
CA GLY A 84 -8.52 12.65 21.35
C GLY A 84 -9.29 13.97 21.48
N VAL A 85 -10.30 14.18 20.63
CA VAL A 85 -11.34 15.19 20.86
C VAL A 85 -12.65 14.42 21.04
N CYS A 86 -12.68 13.60 22.08
CA CYS A 86 -13.90 13.05 22.64
C CYS A 86 -13.90 13.37 24.12
N GLY A 87 -14.86 14.19 24.54
CA GLY A 87 -15.26 14.31 25.94
C GLY A 87 -14.24 14.96 26.86
N ARG A 88 -13.93 16.25 26.63
CA ARG A 88 -13.69 17.13 27.79
C ARG A 88 -15.03 17.21 28.52
N ARG A 89 -15.26 16.26 29.44
CA ARG A 89 -16.19 16.46 30.56
C ARG A 89 -15.62 17.66 31.30
N VAL A 90 -16.02 18.85 30.87
CA VAL A 90 -15.87 20.07 31.65
C VAL A 90 -16.75 19.82 32.85
N GLU A 91 -16.11 19.43 33.94
CA GLU A 91 -16.64 19.46 35.28
C GLU A 91 -16.90 20.94 35.60
N ARG A 92 -17.99 21.48 35.04
CA ARG A 92 -18.54 22.76 35.47
C ARG A 92 -19.25 22.45 36.77
N GLN A 93 -18.58 22.76 37.88
CA GLN A 93 -19.22 23.11 39.13
C GLN A 93 -20.26 24.19 38.84
N SER A 94 -21.51 23.80 38.62
CA SER A 94 -22.65 24.69 38.71
C SER A 94 -23.11 24.68 40.16
N ARG A 95 -22.62 25.68 40.92
CA ARG A 95 -23.28 26.15 42.13
C ARG A 95 -24.68 26.64 41.76
N SER A 96 -25.64 26.15 42.54
CA SER A 96 -27.01 26.60 42.76
C SER A 96 -27.30 28.07 42.47
N GLY A 97 -28.42 28.34 41.79
CA GLY A 97 -29.06 29.66 41.74
C GLY A 97 -30.08 29.80 40.60
N ASP A 98 -31.35 29.60 40.96
CA ASP A 98 -32.60 30.18 40.45
C ASP A 98 -32.98 30.21 38.94
N ASP A 99 -34.08 29.50 38.70
CA ASP A 99 -35.37 29.95 38.13
C ASP A 99 -35.49 30.39 36.65
N GLY A 100 -36.59 29.91 36.04
CA GLY A 100 -37.24 30.58 34.92
C GLY A 100 -36.99 30.07 33.49
N THR A 101 -37.97 29.30 32.99
CA THR A 101 -38.45 29.26 31.58
C THR A 101 -37.64 28.47 30.54
N GLN A 102 -38.02 27.20 30.33
CA GLN A 102 -37.61 26.39 29.18
C GLN A 102 -38.49 26.69 27.95
N THR A 103 -37.95 27.45 27.00
CA THR A 103 -38.41 27.43 25.60
C THR A 103 -37.49 26.50 24.78
N ARG A 104 -38.11 25.46 24.24
CA ARG A 104 -37.68 24.51 23.19
C ARG A 104 -36.55 24.97 22.24
N PRO A 105 -35.48 24.17 22.05
CA PRO A 105 -34.63 24.26 20.87
C PRO A 105 -34.53 22.90 20.13
N GLU A 106 -35.62 22.45 19.51
CA GLU A 106 -35.63 21.23 18.67
C GLU A 106 -35.02 21.42 17.27
N SER A 107 -34.53 22.62 16.92
CA SER A 107 -33.84 22.87 15.64
C SER A 107 -32.33 22.57 15.66
N SER A 108 -31.72 22.41 16.84
CA SER A 108 -30.25 22.34 16.96
C SER A 108 -29.64 20.94 16.71
N SER A 109 -30.41 19.86 16.90
CA SER A 109 -29.91 18.49 16.76
C SER A 109 -29.76 18.05 15.30
N GLN A 110 -30.65 18.51 14.43
CA GLN A 110 -30.64 18.18 12.99
C GLN A 110 -29.51 18.92 12.25
N GLU A 111 -29.22 20.16 12.65
CA GLU A 111 -28.14 20.96 12.08
C GLU A 111 -26.75 20.39 12.43
N ASN A 112 -26.57 19.87 13.65
CA ASN A 112 -25.31 19.24 14.08
C ASN A 112 -25.04 17.92 13.35
N GLY A 113 -26.08 17.12 13.06
CA GLY A 113 -25.96 15.89 12.26
C GLY A 113 -25.58 16.16 10.80
N LEU A 114 -26.17 17.19 10.19
CA LEU A 114 -25.83 17.63 8.84
C LEU A 114 -24.41 18.21 8.77
N LYS A 115 -23.98 19.03 9.74
CA LYS A 115 -22.61 19.55 9.84
C LYS A 115 -21.58 18.43 10.04
N ALA A 116 -21.86 17.44 10.89
CA ALA A 116 -20.97 16.30 11.10
C ALA A 116 -20.86 15.41 9.86
N ARG A 117 -21.98 15.12 9.18
CA ARG A 117 -21.99 14.36 7.92
C ARG A 117 -21.27 15.11 6.80
N CYS A 118 -21.44 16.44 6.73
CA CYS A 118 -20.73 17.29 5.76
C CYS A 118 -19.22 17.36 6.04
N LEU A 119 -18.79 17.51 7.31
CA LEU A 119 -17.38 17.41 7.68
C LEU A 119 -16.79 16.04 7.30
N SER A 120 -17.53 14.95 7.51
CA SER A 120 -17.12 13.61 7.12
C SER A 120 -16.96 13.49 5.60
N CYS A 121 -17.95 13.96 4.82
CA CYS A 121 -17.87 13.97 3.35
C CYS A 121 -16.69 14.80 2.85
N THR A 122 -16.52 16.03 3.35
CA THR A 122 -15.39 16.90 2.99
C THR A 122 -14.06 16.25 3.35
N SER A 123 -13.95 15.60 4.52
CA SER A 123 -12.74 14.86 4.90
C SER A 123 -12.45 13.68 3.98
N MET A 124 -13.50 12.98 3.51
CA MET A 124 -13.37 11.84 2.60
C MET A 124 -12.93 12.30 1.21
N VAL A 125 -13.57 13.35 0.67
CA VAL A 125 -13.18 13.97 -0.61
C VAL A 125 -11.76 14.50 -0.53
N LEU A 126 -11.39 15.21 0.55
CA LEU A 126 -10.05 15.74 0.73
C LEU A 126 -8.99 14.62 0.83
N LYS A 127 -9.28 13.52 1.55
CA LYS A 127 -8.41 12.33 1.58
C LYS A 127 -8.22 11.70 0.20
N THR A 128 -9.29 11.60 -0.58
CA THR A 128 -9.22 11.08 -1.97
C THR A 128 -8.40 11.99 -2.87
N ILE A 129 -8.59 13.31 -2.78
CA ILE A 129 -7.81 14.31 -3.53
C ILE A 129 -6.32 14.19 -3.16
N TRP A 130 -5.98 14.15 -1.87
CA TRP A 130 -4.59 13.97 -1.43
C TRP A 130 -4.00 12.63 -1.90
N GLY A 131 -4.78 11.54 -1.85
CA GLY A 131 -4.37 10.24 -2.39
C GLY A 131 -4.04 10.31 -3.88
N LEU A 132 -4.92 10.91 -4.69
CA LEU A 132 -4.70 11.10 -6.13
C LEU A 132 -3.50 11.99 -6.43
N LEU A 133 -3.33 13.07 -5.67
CA LEU A 133 -2.17 13.95 -5.79
C LEU A 133 -0.86 13.20 -5.51
N ILE A 134 -0.82 12.36 -4.48
CA ILE A 134 0.36 11.54 -4.16
C ILE A 134 0.65 10.54 -5.28
N ILE A 135 -0.38 9.86 -5.80
CA ILE A 135 -0.24 8.89 -6.91
C ILE A 135 0.36 9.56 -8.16
N LEU A 136 -0.21 10.70 -8.57
CA LEU A 136 0.26 11.46 -9.72
C LEU A 136 1.69 11.97 -9.50
N SER A 137 2.02 12.43 -8.29
CA SER A 137 3.35 12.95 -7.99
C SER A 137 4.40 11.83 -7.96
N VAL A 138 4.06 10.65 -7.43
CA VAL A 138 4.94 9.46 -7.44
C VAL A 138 5.19 9.01 -8.88
N SER A 139 4.12 8.89 -9.67
CA SER A 139 4.22 8.50 -11.08
C SER A 139 5.07 9.49 -11.88
N SER A 140 4.78 10.80 -11.78
CA SER A 140 5.51 11.86 -12.46
C SER A 140 6.99 11.90 -12.08
N SER A 141 7.31 11.75 -10.78
CA SER A 141 8.70 11.71 -10.32
C SER A 141 9.46 10.52 -10.89
N TRP A 142 8.83 9.34 -10.95
CA TRP A 142 9.45 8.14 -11.52
C TRP A 142 9.64 8.24 -13.04
N VAL A 143 8.60 8.69 -13.77
CA VAL A 143 8.67 8.91 -15.23
C VAL A 143 9.71 9.99 -15.57
N GLY A 144 9.73 11.10 -14.84
CA GLY A 144 10.74 12.14 -15.03
C GLY A 144 12.15 11.60 -14.81
N THR A 145 12.35 10.79 -13.78
CA THR A 145 13.62 10.15 -13.48
C THR A 145 14.08 9.22 -14.62
N THR A 146 13.23 8.30 -15.07
CA THR A 146 13.55 7.37 -16.18
C THR A 146 13.88 8.10 -17.46
N GLN A 147 13.13 9.16 -17.77
CA GLN A 147 13.29 9.93 -19.01
C GLN A 147 14.55 10.81 -18.98
N ILE A 148 14.90 11.40 -17.84
CA ILE A 148 16.17 12.13 -17.70
C ILE A 148 17.35 11.15 -17.81
N VAL A 149 17.28 9.94 -17.23
CA VAL A 149 18.31 8.91 -17.42
C VAL A 149 18.53 8.60 -18.91
N LYS A 150 17.44 8.38 -19.66
CA LYS A 150 17.50 8.13 -21.10
C LYS A 150 18.15 9.26 -21.89
N ILE A 151 17.80 10.51 -21.58
CA ILE A 151 18.42 11.69 -22.20
C ILE A 151 19.91 11.76 -21.83
N THR A 152 20.24 11.49 -20.57
CA THR A 152 21.63 11.53 -20.07
C THR A 152 22.49 10.49 -20.78
N TYR A 153 21.96 9.29 -21.06
CA TYR A 153 22.69 8.25 -21.80
C TYR A 153 23.07 8.61 -23.24
N LYS A 154 22.41 9.60 -23.86
CA LYS A 154 22.83 10.07 -25.20
C LYS A 154 24.18 10.78 -25.16
N ASN A 155 24.50 11.44 -24.05
CA ASN A 155 25.70 12.28 -23.91
C ASN A 155 26.75 11.68 -22.96
N PHE A 156 26.32 10.87 -21.99
CA PHE A 156 27.18 10.39 -20.90
C PHE A 156 26.75 9.00 -20.43
N TYR A 157 27.65 8.01 -20.57
CA TYR A 157 27.37 6.61 -20.23
C TYR A 157 28.23 6.15 -19.04
N CYS A 158 27.81 6.50 -17.82
CA CYS A 158 28.39 5.97 -16.59
C CYS A 158 27.27 5.61 -15.59
N PRO A 159 26.63 4.44 -15.74
CA PRO A 159 25.50 4.03 -14.91
C PRO A 159 25.85 3.90 -13.42
N PHE A 160 27.07 3.49 -13.07
CA PHE A 160 27.47 3.40 -11.67
C PHE A 160 27.62 4.80 -11.06
N PHE A 161 28.32 5.70 -11.75
CA PHE A 161 28.45 7.10 -11.30
C PHE A 161 27.08 7.78 -11.12
N MET A 162 26.15 7.64 -12.08
CA MET A 162 24.79 8.20 -11.95
C MET A 162 24.05 7.66 -10.72
N THR A 163 24.14 6.35 -10.50
CA THR A 163 23.52 5.66 -9.35
C THR A 163 24.11 6.16 -8.04
N TRP A 164 25.43 6.23 -7.97
CA TRP A 164 26.17 6.74 -6.82
C TRP A 164 25.78 8.19 -6.53
N PHE A 165 25.87 9.07 -7.52
CA PHE A 165 25.54 10.49 -7.39
C PHE A 165 24.11 10.69 -6.88
N SER A 166 23.13 9.99 -7.47
CA SER A 166 21.73 10.07 -7.04
C SER A 166 21.50 9.50 -5.64
N THR A 167 22.24 8.46 -5.25
CA THR A 167 22.12 7.88 -3.90
C THR A 167 22.72 8.79 -2.83
N ASN A 168 23.76 9.58 -3.15
CA ASN A 168 24.31 10.56 -2.21
C ASN A 168 23.30 11.65 -1.83
N TRP A 169 22.38 12.00 -2.72
CA TRP A 169 21.32 12.97 -2.42
C TRP A 169 20.36 12.48 -1.34
N ASN A 170 20.28 11.18 -1.07
CA ASN A 170 19.49 10.64 0.04
C ASN A 170 19.93 11.18 1.41
N ILE A 171 21.18 11.67 1.54
CA ILE A 171 21.64 12.35 2.77
C ILE A 171 20.72 13.51 3.14
N MET A 172 20.15 14.22 2.15
CA MET A 172 19.25 15.35 2.35
C MET A 172 17.85 14.97 2.83
N PHE A 173 17.48 13.68 2.86
CA PHE A 173 16.13 13.28 3.29
C PHE A 173 15.86 13.69 4.75
N PHE A 174 16.72 13.33 5.71
CA PHE A 174 16.54 13.70 7.11
C PHE A 174 16.50 15.23 7.34
N PRO A 175 17.39 16.05 6.73
CA PRO A 175 17.23 17.50 6.73
C PRO A 175 15.88 18.01 6.18
N VAL A 176 15.38 17.44 5.08
CA VAL A 176 14.08 17.79 4.50
C VAL A 176 12.91 17.36 5.40
N TYR A 177 13.03 16.20 6.04
CA TYR A 177 12.06 15.75 7.05
C TYR A 177 12.04 16.68 8.26
N TYR A 178 13.22 17.04 8.77
CA TYR A 178 13.34 17.91 9.93
C TYR A 178 12.86 19.34 9.63
N SER A 179 13.12 19.88 8.43
CA SER A 179 12.60 21.18 8.03
C SER A 179 11.07 21.17 7.92
N GLY A 180 10.48 20.10 7.37
CA GLY A 180 9.01 19.90 7.36
C GLY A 180 8.43 19.76 8.76
N HIS A 181 9.10 19.03 9.65
CA HIS A 181 8.71 18.92 11.05
C HIS A 181 8.80 20.27 11.77
N LEU A 182 9.86 21.05 11.55
CA LEU A 182 10.03 22.39 12.13
C LEU A 182 8.97 23.38 11.64
N ALA A 183 8.53 23.27 10.39
CA ALA A 183 7.47 24.10 9.83
C ALA A 183 6.08 23.76 10.41
N THR A 184 5.86 22.50 10.83
CA THR A 184 4.54 22.01 11.27
C THR A 184 4.41 21.93 12.79
N ALA A 185 5.50 21.64 13.51
CA ALA A 185 5.49 21.44 14.96
C ALA A 185 5.69 22.77 15.71
N GLN A 186 4.81 23.05 16.69
CA GLN A 186 5.00 24.18 17.60
C GLN A 186 6.17 23.98 18.58
N GLU A 187 6.54 22.73 18.88
CA GLU A 187 7.63 22.41 19.80
C GLU A 187 8.95 22.22 19.04
N LYS A 188 9.87 23.19 19.19
CA LYS A 188 11.22 23.13 18.61
C LYS A 188 12.09 22.13 19.38
N GLN A 189 12.06 20.86 18.99
CA GLN A 189 13.06 19.89 19.44
C GLN A 189 14.39 20.16 18.70
N SER A 190 15.52 20.10 19.41
CA SER A 190 16.85 20.23 18.79
C SER A 190 17.10 19.10 17.77
N PRO A 191 17.78 19.36 16.63
CA PRO A 191 17.96 18.36 15.57
C PRO A 191 18.68 17.10 16.06
N ILE A 192 19.64 17.26 16.97
CA ILE A 192 20.42 16.16 17.56
C ILE A 192 19.54 15.22 18.40
N LYS A 193 18.60 15.76 19.19
CA LYS A 193 17.67 14.93 19.97
C LYS A 193 16.77 14.10 19.08
N LYS A 194 16.21 14.71 18.02
CA LYS A 194 15.35 14.01 17.07
C LYS A 194 16.12 12.94 16.27
N PHE A 195 17.35 13.26 15.86
CA PHE A 195 18.23 12.30 15.20
C PHE A 195 18.51 11.08 16.09
N ARG A 196 18.80 11.32 17.38
CA ARG A 196 19.04 10.24 18.35
C ARG A 196 17.78 9.40 18.61
N GLU A 197 16.61 10.02 18.66
CA GLU A 197 15.33 9.31 18.78
C GLU A 197 15.09 8.39 17.58
N CYS A 198 15.26 8.89 16.36
CA CYS A 198 15.11 8.11 15.13
C CYS A 198 16.21 7.05 14.93
N SER A 199 17.37 7.21 15.58
CA SER A 199 18.44 6.20 15.58
C SER A 199 18.08 4.94 16.38
N ARG A 200 17.06 4.98 17.26
CA ARG A 200 16.67 3.85 18.12
C ARG A 200 16.24 2.61 17.34
N ILE A 201 15.80 2.74 16.08
CA ILE A 201 15.49 1.60 15.21
C ILE A 201 16.69 0.66 14.99
N PHE A 202 17.92 1.11 15.29
CA PHE A 202 19.14 0.31 15.21
C PHE A 202 19.51 -0.46 16.47
N GLY A 203 18.77 -0.28 17.57
CA GLY A 203 19.00 -0.92 18.86
C GLY A 203 18.93 0.11 19.99
N GLU A 204 18.42 -0.32 21.14
CA GLU A 204 18.44 0.48 22.38
C GLU A 204 19.88 0.61 22.93
N ASP A 205 20.73 -0.39 22.66
CA ASP A 205 22.13 -0.40 23.04
C ASP A 205 22.92 0.56 22.13
N GLY A 206 23.21 1.75 22.65
CA GLY A 206 23.78 2.87 21.92
C GLY A 206 24.83 2.50 20.88
N LEU A 207 24.53 2.82 19.60
CA LEU A 207 25.45 3.04 18.48
C LEU A 207 26.83 2.37 18.60
N THR A 208 26.89 1.03 18.75
CA THR A 208 28.12 0.35 18.37
C THR A 208 28.24 0.51 16.86
N LEU A 209 29.05 1.49 16.45
CA LEU A 209 29.21 1.88 15.04
C LEU A 209 29.49 0.65 14.15
N LYS A 210 30.18 -0.36 14.68
CA LYS A 210 30.39 -1.67 14.02
C LYS A 210 29.10 -2.45 13.74
N LEU A 211 28.18 -2.55 14.70
CA LEU A 211 26.90 -3.26 14.52
C LEU A 211 26.00 -2.51 13.53
N PHE A 212 25.92 -1.19 13.71
CA PHE A 212 25.22 -0.29 12.80
C PHE A 212 25.74 -0.43 11.37
N LEU A 213 27.07 -0.48 11.22
CA LEU A 213 27.74 -0.65 9.93
C LEU A 213 27.45 -2.02 9.33
N LYS A 214 27.59 -3.09 10.12
CA LYS A 214 27.31 -4.46 9.68
C LYS A 214 25.85 -4.63 9.24
N ARG A 215 24.91 -3.95 9.90
CA ARG A 215 23.48 -4.00 9.55
C ARG A 215 23.14 -3.13 8.36
N THR A 216 23.74 -1.96 8.22
CA THR A 216 23.43 -0.99 7.14
C THR A 216 24.12 -1.33 5.82
N ALA A 217 25.33 -1.92 5.88
CA ALA A 217 26.09 -2.33 4.69
C ALA A 217 25.29 -3.16 3.67
N PRO A 218 24.62 -4.28 4.04
CA PRO A 218 23.85 -5.08 3.08
C PRO A 218 22.72 -4.28 2.44
N PHE A 219 22.05 -3.41 3.19
CA PHE A 219 21.00 -2.54 2.63
C PHE A 219 21.58 -1.54 1.62
N SER A 220 22.75 -0.97 1.88
CA SER A 220 23.37 0.00 0.96
C SER A 220 23.85 -0.67 -0.33
N ILE A 221 24.40 -1.89 -0.21
CA ILE A 221 24.77 -2.71 -1.36
C ILE A 221 23.53 -3.07 -2.17
N LEU A 222 22.47 -3.57 -1.55
CA LEU A 222 21.23 -3.94 -2.24
C LEU A 222 20.56 -2.74 -2.91
N TRP A 223 20.56 -1.58 -2.25
CA TRP A 223 20.04 -0.34 -2.81
C TRP A 223 20.81 0.10 -4.06
N THR A 224 22.13 0.16 -3.95
CA THR A 224 23.01 0.55 -5.05
C THR A 224 22.92 -0.43 -6.20
N LEU A 225 22.93 -1.73 -5.90
CA LEU A 225 22.80 -2.80 -6.89
C LEU A 225 21.45 -2.72 -7.61
N THR A 226 20.35 -2.50 -6.89
CA THR A 226 19.01 -2.34 -7.46
C THR A 226 19.00 -1.21 -8.48
N ASN A 227 19.49 -0.04 -8.10
CA ASN A 227 19.49 1.14 -8.97
C ASN A 227 20.47 0.98 -10.14
N TYR A 228 21.64 0.39 -9.90
CA TYR A 228 22.63 0.12 -10.94
C TYR A 228 22.08 -0.83 -12.01
N LEU A 229 21.45 -1.94 -11.59
CA LEU A 229 20.80 -2.89 -12.50
C LEU A 229 19.64 -2.24 -13.27
N TYR A 230 18.88 -1.35 -12.63
CA TYR A 230 17.81 -0.59 -13.29
C TYR A 230 18.36 0.31 -14.40
N LEU A 231 19.46 1.01 -14.12
CA LEU A 231 20.14 1.89 -15.06
C LEU A 231 20.76 1.10 -16.22
N LEU A 232 21.38 -0.05 -15.95
CA LEU A 232 21.88 -0.96 -16.99
C LEU A 232 20.75 -1.44 -17.91
N ALA A 233 19.58 -1.76 -17.36
CA ALA A 233 18.40 -2.16 -18.14
C ALA A 233 17.90 -1.01 -19.04
N LEU A 234 17.86 0.23 -18.53
CA LEU A 234 17.46 1.42 -19.29
C LEU A 234 18.37 1.70 -20.49
N LYS A 235 19.61 1.18 -20.53
CA LYS A 235 20.45 1.29 -21.73
C LYS A 235 19.94 0.39 -22.87
N LYS A 236 19.44 -0.80 -22.53
CA LYS A 236 19.15 -1.88 -23.48
C LYS A 236 17.68 -1.96 -23.89
N LEU A 237 16.77 -1.61 -22.98
CA LEU A 237 15.32 -1.65 -23.20
C LEU A 237 14.72 -0.24 -23.17
N THR A 238 13.50 -0.08 -23.69
CA THR A 238 12.74 1.20 -23.60
C THR A 238 12.37 1.52 -22.16
N ALA A 239 12.09 2.79 -21.85
CA ALA A 239 11.73 3.19 -20.49
C ALA A 239 10.42 2.53 -20.02
N THR A 240 9.49 2.35 -20.95
CA THR A 240 8.23 1.62 -20.74
C THR A 240 8.48 0.18 -20.28
N ASP A 241 9.29 -0.59 -21.01
CA ASP A 241 9.55 -2.00 -20.71
C ASP A 241 10.27 -2.19 -19.38
N VAL A 242 11.28 -1.35 -19.10
CA VAL A 242 12.01 -1.43 -17.83
C VAL A 242 11.10 -1.11 -16.66
N SER A 243 10.22 -0.12 -16.81
CA SER A 243 9.24 0.22 -15.77
C SER A 243 8.23 -0.91 -15.57
N ALA A 244 7.76 -1.56 -16.64
CA ALA A 244 6.86 -2.70 -16.57
C ALA A 244 7.54 -3.90 -15.86
N LEU A 245 8.74 -4.28 -16.30
CA LEU A 245 9.52 -5.36 -15.68
C LEU A 245 9.84 -5.05 -14.21
N PHE A 246 10.08 -3.78 -13.87
CA PHE A 246 10.30 -3.38 -12.47
C PHE A 246 9.04 -3.53 -11.61
N CYS A 247 7.84 -3.47 -12.18
CA CYS A 247 6.60 -3.73 -11.45
C CYS A 247 6.53 -5.17 -10.91
N CYS A 248 7.20 -6.13 -11.56
CA CYS A 248 7.34 -7.51 -11.07
C CYS A 248 8.00 -7.61 -9.68
N ASN A 249 8.62 -6.54 -9.18
CA ASN A 249 9.06 -6.38 -7.80
C ASN A 249 7.98 -6.84 -6.81
N LYS A 250 6.69 -6.54 -7.04
CA LYS A 250 5.62 -6.97 -6.12
C LYS A 250 5.40 -8.49 -6.11
N ALA A 251 5.51 -9.14 -7.26
CA ALA A 251 5.48 -10.60 -7.34
C ALA A 251 6.64 -11.21 -6.55
N PHE A 252 7.85 -10.65 -6.70
CA PHE A 252 9.01 -11.11 -5.94
C PHE A 252 8.89 -10.81 -4.44
N VAL A 253 8.37 -9.66 -4.03
CA VAL A 253 8.12 -9.34 -2.61
C VAL A 253 7.16 -10.37 -2.01
N PHE A 254 6.09 -10.74 -2.71
CA PHE A 254 5.16 -11.75 -2.26
C PHE A 254 5.82 -13.13 -2.13
N LEU A 255 6.53 -13.60 -3.18
CA LEU A 255 7.22 -14.89 -3.15
C LEU A 255 8.28 -14.96 -2.05
N LEU A 256 9.07 -13.91 -1.89
CA LEU A 256 10.09 -13.83 -0.84
C LEU A 256 9.47 -13.69 0.55
N SER A 257 8.37 -12.94 0.71
CA SER A 257 7.66 -12.85 2.01
C SER A 257 7.04 -14.19 2.40
N TRP A 258 6.54 -14.96 1.43
CA TRP A 258 6.06 -16.31 1.66
C TRP A 258 7.18 -17.26 2.11
N ILE A 259 8.34 -17.23 1.45
CA ILE A 259 9.46 -18.14 1.77
C ILE A 259 10.17 -17.72 3.07
N VAL A 260 10.50 -16.44 3.22
CA VAL A 260 11.36 -15.93 4.32
C VAL A 260 10.55 -15.60 5.57
N LEU A 261 9.41 -14.94 5.41
CA LEU A 261 8.56 -14.49 6.52
C LEU A 261 7.46 -15.51 6.89
N LYS A 262 7.22 -16.51 6.05
CA LYS A 262 6.13 -17.49 6.21
C LYS A 262 4.75 -16.85 6.32
N ASP A 263 4.54 -15.75 5.58
CA ASP A 263 3.23 -15.10 5.45
C ASP A 263 2.17 -16.07 4.87
N ARG A 264 0.87 -15.81 5.11
CA ARG A 264 -0.22 -16.69 4.67
C ARG A 264 -0.26 -16.87 3.16
N PHE A 265 -0.59 -18.09 2.73
CA PHE A 265 -0.77 -18.45 1.33
C PHE A 265 -2.05 -17.83 0.76
N MET A 266 -1.92 -17.04 -0.31
CA MET A 266 -3.06 -16.43 -1.01
C MET A 266 -3.07 -16.91 -2.45
N GLY A 267 -4.04 -17.78 -2.81
CA GLY A 267 -4.11 -18.41 -4.13
C GLY A 267 -4.18 -17.40 -5.29
N VAL A 268 -4.94 -16.31 -5.15
CA VAL A 268 -5.08 -15.26 -6.17
C VAL A 268 -3.73 -14.60 -6.50
N ARG A 269 -2.88 -14.34 -5.48
CA ARG A 269 -1.56 -13.74 -5.67
C ARG A 269 -0.59 -14.67 -6.42
N ILE A 270 -0.79 -15.99 -6.36
CA ILE A 270 0.02 -16.93 -7.14
C ILE A 270 -0.35 -16.89 -8.61
N VAL A 271 -1.65 -16.83 -8.92
CA VAL A 271 -2.11 -16.65 -10.31
C VAL A 271 -1.55 -15.34 -10.88
N ALA A 272 -1.61 -14.27 -10.09
CA ALA A 272 -1.05 -12.96 -10.46
C ALA A 272 0.48 -13.00 -10.66
N ALA A 273 1.20 -13.73 -9.81
CA ALA A 273 2.65 -13.94 -9.96
C ALA A 273 3.00 -14.76 -11.21
N ILE A 274 2.26 -15.83 -11.51
CA ILE A 274 2.45 -16.64 -12.73
C ILE A 274 2.20 -15.78 -13.97
N MET A 275 1.17 -14.93 -13.96
CA MET A 275 0.88 -13.99 -15.04
C MET A 275 2.04 -13.00 -15.25
N ALA A 276 2.57 -12.42 -14.17
CA ALA A 276 3.72 -11.52 -14.24
C ALA A 276 4.97 -12.23 -14.79
N ILE A 277 5.27 -13.46 -14.34
CA ILE A 277 6.39 -14.27 -14.85
C ILE A 277 6.21 -14.60 -16.34
N THR A 278 4.99 -14.96 -16.73
CA THR A 278 4.65 -15.21 -18.15
C THR A 278 4.92 -13.97 -19.00
N GLY A 279 4.54 -12.78 -18.50
CA GLY A 279 4.84 -11.52 -19.15
C GLY A 279 6.34 -11.21 -19.25
N ILE A 280 7.14 -11.50 -18.21
CA ILE A 280 8.61 -11.39 -18.27
C ILE A 280 9.18 -12.28 -19.37
N VAL A 281 8.75 -13.55 -19.40
CA VAL A 281 9.20 -14.52 -20.39
C VAL A 281 8.83 -14.03 -21.80
N MET A 282 7.58 -13.62 -22.01
CA MET A 282 7.11 -13.07 -23.28
C MET A 282 7.90 -11.82 -23.72
N MET A 283 8.30 -10.96 -22.77
CA MET A 283 9.16 -9.80 -23.04
C MET A 283 10.53 -10.21 -23.58
N ALA A 284 11.16 -11.26 -23.01
CA ALA A 284 12.44 -11.76 -23.49
C ALA A 284 12.36 -12.38 -24.90
N TYR A 285 11.21 -12.95 -25.27
CA TYR A 285 10.96 -13.51 -26.60
C TYR A 285 10.68 -12.44 -27.67
N ALA A 286 10.31 -11.23 -27.27
CA ALA A 286 9.72 -10.28 -28.20
C ALA A 286 10.67 -9.81 -29.31
N ASP A 287 11.97 -9.77 -29.04
CA ASP A 287 13.00 -9.38 -30.01
C ASP A 287 13.76 -10.61 -30.56
N ASN A 288 13.08 -11.76 -30.76
CA ASN A 288 13.66 -12.99 -31.32
C ASN A 288 14.99 -13.42 -30.67
N PHE A 289 15.10 -13.28 -29.34
CA PHE A 289 16.31 -13.60 -28.59
C PHE A 289 17.57 -12.81 -28.99
N HIS A 290 17.42 -11.57 -29.45
CA HIS A 290 18.58 -10.67 -29.52
C HIS A 290 19.25 -10.57 -28.14
N ALA A 291 20.54 -10.92 -28.07
CA ALA A 291 21.30 -11.03 -26.82
C ALA A 291 21.18 -9.76 -25.95
N ASP A 292 21.17 -8.60 -26.59
CA ASP A 292 21.01 -7.31 -25.91
C ASP A 292 19.66 -7.14 -25.20
N SER A 293 18.58 -7.65 -25.79
CA SER A 293 17.23 -7.59 -25.21
C SER A 293 17.12 -8.53 -24.00
N ILE A 294 17.60 -9.78 -24.14
CA ILE A 294 17.61 -10.76 -23.04
C ILE A 294 18.42 -10.24 -21.84
N ILE A 295 19.62 -9.71 -22.10
CA ILE A 295 20.48 -9.14 -21.07
C ILE A 295 19.79 -7.94 -20.40
N GLY A 296 19.11 -7.09 -21.17
CA GLY A 296 18.30 -5.99 -20.66
C GLY A 296 17.16 -6.46 -19.74
N VAL A 297 16.42 -7.50 -20.15
CA VAL A 297 15.35 -8.11 -19.34
C VAL A 297 15.94 -8.69 -18.06
N ALA A 298 17.06 -9.41 -18.14
CA ALA A 298 17.74 -9.97 -16.98
C ALA A 298 18.18 -8.89 -15.98
N PHE A 299 18.69 -7.75 -16.45
CA PHE A 299 19.02 -6.62 -15.56
C PHE A 299 17.78 -5.99 -14.92
N ALA A 300 16.68 -5.81 -15.66
CA ALA A 300 15.45 -5.25 -15.12
C ALA A 300 14.82 -6.17 -14.06
N VAL A 301 14.74 -7.48 -14.34
CA VAL A 301 14.27 -8.50 -13.41
C VAL A 301 15.21 -8.61 -12.20
N GLY A 302 16.51 -8.54 -12.43
CA GLY A 302 17.54 -8.47 -11.40
C GLY A 302 17.28 -7.30 -10.45
N SER A 303 17.09 -6.09 -10.98
CA SER A 303 16.74 -4.90 -10.21
C SER A 303 15.45 -5.07 -9.39
N ALA A 304 14.39 -5.60 -10.02
CA ALA A 304 13.13 -5.88 -9.35
C ALA A 304 13.29 -6.87 -8.19
N SER A 305 14.11 -7.92 -8.39
CA SER A 305 14.38 -8.95 -7.39
C SER A 305 15.22 -8.44 -6.22
N THR A 306 16.27 -7.64 -6.49
CA THR A 306 17.09 -7.04 -5.42
C THR A 306 16.32 -5.97 -4.65
N SER A 307 15.42 -5.24 -5.33
CA SER A 307 14.49 -4.31 -4.67
C SER A 307 13.51 -5.05 -3.76
N ALA A 308 13.00 -6.20 -4.20
CA ALA A 308 12.11 -7.03 -3.40
C ALA A 308 12.84 -7.60 -2.17
N LEU A 309 14.06 -8.09 -2.36
CA LEU A 309 14.91 -8.58 -1.28
C LEU A 309 15.22 -7.46 -0.27
N TYR A 310 15.55 -6.25 -0.73
CA TYR A 310 15.73 -5.08 0.13
C TYR A 310 14.49 -4.84 1.00
N LYS A 311 13.28 -4.87 0.43
CA LYS A 311 12.03 -4.64 1.17
C LYS A 311 11.73 -5.75 2.18
N VAL A 312 11.92 -7.01 1.80
CA VAL A 312 11.66 -8.15 2.69
C VAL A 312 12.66 -8.18 3.84
N LEU A 313 13.96 -7.95 3.56
CA LEU A 313 14.97 -7.83 4.62
C LEU A 313 14.73 -6.61 5.51
N PHE A 314 14.22 -5.51 4.95
CA PHE A 314 13.87 -4.32 5.73
C PHE A 314 12.75 -4.66 6.73
N LYS A 315 11.68 -5.31 6.26
CA LYS A 315 10.59 -5.79 7.12
C LYS A 315 11.10 -6.81 8.16
N MET A 316 12.01 -7.71 7.77
CA MET A 316 12.55 -8.75 8.65
C MET A 316 13.46 -8.21 9.76
N PHE A 317 14.37 -7.28 9.45
CA PHE A 317 15.38 -6.80 10.41
C PHE A 317 15.03 -5.50 11.12
N LEU A 318 14.28 -4.60 10.47
CA LEU A 318 13.90 -3.31 11.03
C LEU A 318 12.43 -3.25 11.46
N GLY A 319 11.59 -4.19 11.02
CA GLY A 319 10.18 -4.22 11.37
C GLY A 319 9.40 -3.05 10.77
N SER A 320 8.46 -2.49 11.54
CA SER A 320 7.70 -1.28 11.19
C SER A 320 8.45 -0.02 11.65
N ALA A 321 9.05 0.70 10.70
CA ALA A 321 9.75 1.95 10.97
C ALA A 321 8.77 3.13 11.00
N ASN A 322 8.95 4.09 11.90
CA ASN A 322 8.25 5.38 11.80
C ASN A 322 8.77 6.21 10.62
N PHE A 323 8.01 7.22 10.16
CA PHE A 323 8.45 8.10 9.06
C PHE A 323 9.83 8.75 9.32
N GLY A 324 10.04 9.27 10.53
CA GLY A 324 11.33 9.85 10.92
C GLY A 324 12.47 8.82 11.00
N GLU A 325 12.17 7.58 11.40
CA GLU A 325 13.14 6.48 11.41
C GLU A 325 13.49 6.03 9.98
N ALA A 326 12.52 6.01 9.07
CA ALA A 326 12.74 5.74 7.66
C ALA A 326 13.58 6.85 7.00
N ALA A 327 13.29 8.12 7.27
CA ALA A 327 14.09 9.25 6.80
C ALA A 327 15.55 9.17 7.33
N HIS A 328 15.71 8.85 8.62
CA HIS A 328 17.02 8.62 9.22
C HIS A 328 17.77 7.45 8.58
N PHE A 329 17.07 6.33 8.36
CA PHE A 329 17.63 5.14 7.71
C PHE A 329 18.13 5.46 6.30
N VAL A 330 17.32 6.13 5.48
CA VAL A 330 17.68 6.47 4.09
C VAL A 330 18.81 7.51 4.04
N SER A 331 18.83 8.50 4.94
CA SER A 331 19.96 9.43 5.04
C SER A 331 21.25 8.75 5.47
N THR A 332 21.18 7.84 6.44
CA THR A 332 22.32 7.01 6.83
C THR A 332 22.82 6.19 5.64
N LEU A 333 21.90 5.60 4.88
CA LEU A 333 22.21 4.80 3.70
C LEU A 333 23.00 5.62 2.67
N GLY A 334 22.60 6.88 2.45
CA GLY A 334 23.30 7.83 1.60
C GLY A 334 24.69 8.17 2.13
N PHE A 335 24.84 8.39 3.43
CA PHE A 335 26.14 8.65 4.06
C PHE A 335 27.08 7.44 3.97
N PHE A 336 26.55 6.24 4.19
CA PHE A 336 27.31 5.00 3.99
C PHE A 336 27.73 4.85 2.52
N ASN A 337 26.85 5.16 1.58
CA ASN A 337 27.17 5.13 0.16
C ASN A 337 28.31 6.11 -0.17
N LEU A 338 28.28 7.32 0.39
CA LEU A 338 29.33 8.32 0.23
C LEU A 338 30.69 7.87 0.79
N ILE A 339 30.74 7.09 1.86
CA ILE A 339 32.01 6.65 2.44
C ILE A 339 32.50 5.37 1.77
N PHE A 340 31.66 4.34 1.74
CA PHE A 340 32.07 3.00 1.32
C PHE A 340 31.84 2.75 -0.15
N ILE A 341 30.82 3.31 -0.78
CA ILE A 341 30.56 2.98 -2.19
C ILE A 341 31.31 3.93 -3.12
N SER A 342 31.71 5.12 -2.65
CA SER A 342 32.52 6.09 -3.40
C SER A 342 33.89 5.60 -3.86
N PHE A 343 34.48 4.57 -3.23
CA PHE A 343 35.70 3.98 -3.78
C PHE A 343 35.43 3.29 -5.12
N THR A 344 34.22 2.74 -5.32
CA THR A 344 33.85 1.99 -6.52
C THR A 344 33.91 2.85 -7.80
N PRO A 345 33.25 4.01 -7.92
CA PRO A 345 33.34 4.84 -9.12
C PRO A 345 34.76 5.35 -9.36
N ILE A 346 35.54 5.56 -8.31
CA ILE A 346 36.97 5.93 -8.42
C ILE A 346 37.77 4.77 -9.05
N ILE A 347 37.55 3.54 -8.58
CA ILE A 347 38.17 2.34 -9.19
C ILE A 347 37.70 2.15 -10.63
N LEU A 348 36.41 2.35 -10.93
CA LEU A 348 35.87 2.28 -12.29
C LEU A 348 36.46 3.36 -13.23
N TYR A 349 36.78 4.53 -12.68
CA TYR A 349 37.47 5.60 -13.41
C TYR A 349 38.90 5.19 -13.78
N PHE A 350 39.67 4.67 -12.82
CA PHE A 350 41.06 4.23 -13.06
C PHE A 350 41.15 2.99 -13.95
N THR A 351 40.20 2.05 -13.83
CA THR A 351 40.12 0.85 -14.70
C THR A 351 39.62 1.17 -16.11
N LYS A 352 39.27 2.44 -16.40
CA LYS A 352 38.72 2.91 -17.68
C LYS A 352 37.42 2.23 -18.10
N VAL A 353 36.72 1.55 -17.18
CA VAL A 353 35.40 0.96 -17.43
C VAL A 353 34.34 2.07 -17.54
N GLU A 354 34.45 3.10 -16.70
CA GLU A 354 33.66 4.34 -16.79
C GLU A 354 34.63 5.53 -16.81
N HIS A 355 35.08 5.96 -18.00
CA HIS A 355 35.98 7.12 -18.13
C HIS A 355 35.22 8.41 -18.41
N TRP A 356 35.58 9.47 -17.69
CA TRP A 356 34.94 10.78 -17.76
C TRP A 356 36.04 11.74 -18.23
N SER A 357 35.87 12.30 -19.44
CA SER A 357 36.92 13.08 -20.11
C SER A 357 37.26 14.38 -19.37
N SER A 358 36.25 15.10 -18.85
CA SER A 358 36.43 16.33 -18.06
C SER A 358 35.21 16.61 -17.17
N PHE A 359 35.43 17.00 -15.91
CA PHE A 359 34.36 17.37 -14.96
C PHE A 359 33.43 18.48 -15.49
N ALA A 360 33.95 19.38 -16.34
CA ALA A 360 33.17 20.47 -16.92
C ALA A 360 32.23 20.03 -18.04
N ALA A 361 32.52 18.91 -18.72
CA ALA A 361 31.74 18.41 -19.85
C ALA A 361 30.54 17.55 -19.42
N LEU A 362 30.40 17.24 -18.12
CA LEU A 362 29.27 16.45 -17.65
C LEU A 362 27.97 17.27 -17.72
N PRO A 363 26.84 16.66 -18.13
CA PRO A 363 25.54 17.32 -18.15
C PRO A 363 24.98 17.45 -16.72
N TRP A 364 25.58 18.33 -15.91
CA TRP A 364 25.23 18.56 -14.50
C TRP A 364 23.74 18.87 -14.31
N GLY A 365 23.13 19.61 -15.24
CA GLY A 365 21.69 19.89 -15.20
C GLY A 365 20.84 18.62 -15.22
N CYS A 366 21.16 17.65 -16.09
CA CYS A 366 20.47 16.36 -16.14
C CYS A 366 20.80 15.49 -14.92
N LEU A 367 22.04 15.47 -14.46
CA LEU A 367 22.45 14.69 -13.30
C LEU A 367 21.78 15.20 -12.00
N CYS A 368 21.77 16.50 -11.77
CA CYS A 368 21.06 17.12 -10.64
C CYS A 368 19.55 16.95 -10.76
N GLY A 369 18.98 17.09 -11.97
CA GLY A 369 17.56 16.85 -12.21
C GLY A 369 17.15 15.41 -11.91
N MET A 370 17.94 14.44 -12.37
CA MET A 370 17.74 13.01 -12.05
C MET A 370 17.83 12.78 -10.55
N ALA A 371 18.91 13.22 -9.91
CA ALA A 371 19.12 13.01 -8.47
C ALA A 371 18.02 13.66 -7.62
N GLY A 372 17.58 14.87 -8.01
CA GLY A 372 16.48 15.58 -7.36
C GLY A 372 15.13 14.87 -7.51
N LEU A 373 14.78 14.40 -8.71
CA LEU A 373 13.54 13.63 -8.92
C LEU A 373 13.59 12.25 -8.25
N TRP A 374 14.77 11.62 -8.21
CA TRP A 374 14.96 10.35 -7.52
C TRP A 374 14.79 10.52 -6.01
N LEU A 375 15.36 11.58 -5.44
CA LEU A 375 15.15 11.95 -4.04
C LEU A 375 13.67 12.26 -3.77
N ALA A 376 13.03 13.03 -4.65
CA ALA A 376 11.60 13.33 -4.53
C ALA A 376 10.78 12.05 -4.54
N PHE A 377 11.01 11.13 -5.48
CA PHE A 377 10.35 9.82 -5.51
C PHE A 377 10.54 9.06 -4.18
N ASN A 378 11.76 9.01 -3.64
CA ASN A 378 12.02 8.36 -2.36
C ASN A 378 11.26 9.00 -1.19
N ILE A 379 11.21 10.33 -1.12
CA ILE A 379 10.44 11.04 -0.09
C ILE A 379 8.96 10.76 -0.26
N LEU A 380 8.42 10.87 -1.48
CA LEU A 380 7.00 10.66 -1.78
C LEU A 380 6.54 9.24 -1.46
N VAL A 381 7.37 8.22 -1.73
CA VAL A 381 7.08 6.83 -1.36
C VAL A 381 6.99 6.69 0.16
N ASN A 382 7.89 7.29 0.92
CA ASN A 382 7.84 7.20 2.38
C ASN A 382 6.69 8.02 2.99
N VAL A 383 6.44 9.23 2.47
CA VAL A 383 5.30 10.07 2.87
C VAL A 383 3.98 9.39 2.52
N GLY A 384 3.89 8.76 1.36
CA GLY A 384 2.69 8.07 0.90
C GLY A 384 2.31 6.90 1.81
N VAL A 385 3.27 6.16 2.36
CA VAL A 385 2.98 5.05 3.31
C VAL A 385 2.41 5.60 4.61
N VAL A 386 2.82 6.80 4.99
CA VAL A 386 2.44 7.43 6.27
C VAL A 386 1.09 8.13 6.16
N LEU A 387 0.83 8.81 5.04
CA LEU A 387 -0.40 9.57 4.84
C LEU A 387 -1.52 8.75 4.20
N THR A 388 -1.20 7.67 3.49
CA THR A 388 -2.15 6.90 2.69
C THR A 388 -1.89 5.39 2.75
N TYR A 389 -2.62 4.61 1.97
CA TYR A 389 -2.43 3.16 1.88
C TYR A 389 -1.22 2.80 1.00
N PRO A 390 -0.38 1.80 1.38
CA PRO A 390 0.73 1.30 0.56
C PRO A 390 0.32 0.86 -0.87
N ILE A 391 -0.95 0.50 -1.05
CA ILE A 391 -1.55 0.15 -2.33
C ILE A 391 -1.54 1.36 -3.29
N LEU A 392 -1.80 2.58 -2.80
CA LEU A 392 -1.83 3.78 -3.66
C LEU A 392 -0.45 4.10 -4.24
N ILE A 393 0.62 3.98 -3.45
CA ILE A 393 1.99 4.14 -3.96
C ILE A 393 2.28 3.09 -5.04
N SER A 394 1.81 1.87 -4.82
CA SER A 394 1.95 0.79 -5.79
C SER A 394 1.25 1.12 -7.11
N ILE A 395 0.04 1.67 -7.05
CA ILE A 395 -0.67 2.18 -8.22
C ILE A 395 0.12 3.30 -8.89
N GLY A 396 0.69 4.25 -8.14
CA GLY A 396 1.55 5.30 -8.67
C GLY A 396 2.77 4.75 -9.42
N THR A 397 3.40 3.68 -8.91
CA THR A 397 4.50 3.03 -9.61
C THR A 397 4.07 2.32 -10.90
N VAL A 398 2.88 1.70 -10.95
CA VAL A 398 2.39 1.11 -12.21
C VAL A 398 1.91 2.14 -13.20
N LEU A 399 1.34 3.26 -12.74
CA LEU A 399 0.94 4.38 -13.59
C LEU A 399 2.14 5.00 -14.32
N SER A 400 3.36 4.76 -13.85
CA SER A 400 4.58 5.16 -14.55
C SER A 400 4.81 4.39 -15.85
N VAL A 401 4.22 3.19 -16.02
CA VAL A 401 4.34 2.40 -17.26
C VAL A 401 3.63 3.11 -18.43
N PRO A 402 2.32 3.41 -18.37
CA PRO A 402 1.66 4.20 -19.41
C PRO A 402 2.21 5.63 -19.48
N GLY A 403 2.65 6.20 -18.35
CA GLY A 403 3.32 7.51 -18.34
C GLY A 403 4.61 7.52 -19.18
N ASN A 404 5.45 6.49 -19.05
CA ASN A 404 6.61 6.31 -19.91
C ASN A 404 6.22 6.00 -21.36
N ALA A 405 5.19 5.18 -21.59
CA ALA A 405 4.72 4.88 -22.94
C ALA A 405 4.28 6.14 -23.70
N ALA A 406 3.57 7.04 -23.02
CA ALA A 406 3.17 8.33 -23.59
C ALA A 406 4.39 9.18 -23.98
N VAL A 407 5.41 9.27 -23.12
CA VAL A 407 6.64 10.02 -23.43
C VAL A 407 7.46 9.36 -24.53
N ASP A 408 7.56 8.03 -24.54
CA ASP A 408 8.28 7.27 -25.56
C ASP A 408 7.61 7.45 -26.94
N LEU A 409 6.27 7.46 -26.99
CA LEU A 409 5.50 7.76 -28.21
C LEU A 409 5.72 9.19 -28.69
N LEU A 410 5.69 10.18 -27.79
CA LEU A 410 5.94 11.58 -28.13
C LEU A 410 7.37 11.82 -28.66
N LYS A 411 8.36 11.06 -28.18
CA LYS A 411 9.75 11.12 -28.65
C LYS A 411 10.02 10.28 -29.91
N GLN A 412 9.02 9.57 -30.44
CA GLN A 412 9.16 8.63 -31.55
C GLN A 412 10.25 7.57 -31.32
N GLU A 413 10.55 7.21 -30.06
CA GLU A 413 11.57 6.20 -29.72
C GLU A 413 11.02 4.75 -29.77
N VAL A 414 9.78 4.55 -30.21
CA VAL A 414 9.08 3.25 -30.12
C VAL A 414 9.21 2.44 -31.41
N ILE A 415 9.80 1.25 -31.28
CA ILE A 415 9.60 0.15 -32.22
C ILE A 415 8.27 -0.51 -31.82
N PHE A 416 7.22 -0.35 -32.64
CA PHE A 416 5.92 -0.98 -32.39
C PHE A 416 6.06 -2.50 -32.52
N ASN A 417 6.36 -3.17 -31.41
CA ASN A 417 6.35 -4.62 -31.31
C ASN A 417 5.10 -5.07 -30.53
N VAL A 418 4.17 -5.72 -31.23
CA VAL A 418 2.91 -6.22 -30.66
C VAL A 418 3.17 -7.19 -29.50
N VAL A 419 4.24 -7.99 -29.57
CA VAL A 419 4.60 -8.94 -28.51
C VAL A 419 5.05 -8.21 -27.25
N ARG A 420 5.84 -7.13 -27.37
CA ARG A 420 6.27 -6.29 -26.22
C ARG A 420 5.10 -5.57 -25.58
N LEU A 421 4.17 -5.08 -26.40
CA LEU A 421 2.95 -4.44 -25.90
C LEU A 421 2.08 -5.45 -25.15
N ALA A 422 1.86 -6.65 -25.71
CA ALA A 422 1.11 -7.70 -25.04
C ALA A 422 1.78 -8.15 -23.74
N ALA A 423 3.11 -8.34 -23.74
CA ALA A 423 3.89 -8.65 -22.54
C ALA A 423 3.73 -7.58 -21.45
N THR A 424 3.85 -6.30 -21.83
CA THR A 424 3.66 -5.15 -20.92
C THR A 424 2.27 -5.17 -20.29
N ILE A 425 1.23 -5.38 -21.10
CA ILE A 425 -0.16 -5.45 -20.63
C ILE A 425 -0.33 -6.61 -19.63
N ILE A 426 0.18 -7.80 -19.96
CA ILE A 426 0.11 -8.99 -19.08
C ILE A 426 0.81 -8.72 -17.74
N ILE A 427 1.99 -8.09 -17.76
CA ILE A 427 2.72 -7.71 -16.53
C ILE A 427 1.90 -6.72 -15.70
N CYS A 428 1.32 -5.69 -16.33
CA CYS A 428 0.48 -4.71 -15.64
C CYS A 428 -0.78 -5.34 -15.03
N ILE A 429 -1.46 -6.23 -15.74
CA ILE A 429 -2.62 -6.97 -15.21
C ILE A 429 -2.17 -7.85 -14.03
N GLY A 430 -1.08 -8.60 -14.19
CA GLY A 430 -0.51 -9.41 -13.10
C GLY A 430 -0.20 -8.56 -11.87
N PHE A 431 0.38 -7.38 -12.04
CA PHE A 431 0.60 -6.45 -10.92
C PHE A 431 -0.69 -5.95 -10.28
N LEU A 432 -1.69 -5.56 -11.07
CA LEU A 432 -2.97 -5.08 -10.55
C LEU A 432 -3.69 -6.18 -9.75
N LEU A 433 -3.62 -7.43 -10.23
CA LEU A 433 -4.13 -8.60 -9.51
C LEU A 433 -3.37 -8.83 -8.19
N MET A 434 -2.06 -8.54 -8.13
CA MET A 434 -1.28 -8.59 -6.88
C MET A 434 -1.69 -7.52 -5.87
N LEU A 435 -2.29 -6.42 -6.32
CA LEU A 435 -2.74 -5.34 -5.45
C LEU A 435 -4.14 -5.52 -4.88
N LEU A 436 -4.89 -6.52 -5.33
CA LEU A 436 -6.21 -6.81 -4.79
C LEU A 436 -6.10 -7.14 -3.28
N PRO A 437 -6.84 -6.45 -2.40
CA PRO A 437 -7.10 -6.88 -1.03
C PRO A 437 -7.48 -8.36 -0.90
N GLU A 438 -7.32 -8.88 0.31
CA GLU A 438 -7.62 -10.28 0.62
C GLU A 438 -9.12 -10.58 0.55
N GLU A 439 -9.95 -9.57 0.83
CA GLU A 439 -11.42 -9.65 0.86
C GLU A 439 -12.10 -9.42 -0.51
N TRP A 440 -11.36 -9.45 -1.63
CA TRP A 440 -11.98 -9.20 -2.95
C TRP A 440 -13.10 -10.18 -3.27
N ASP A 441 -13.00 -11.42 -2.83
CA ASP A 441 -14.06 -12.40 -3.04
C ASP A 441 -15.37 -11.91 -2.42
N GLU A 442 -15.33 -11.35 -1.21
CA GLU A 442 -16.51 -10.77 -0.57
C GLU A 442 -17.01 -9.52 -1.28
N ILE A 443 -16.12 -8.63 -1.70
CA ILE A 443 -16.50 -7.40 -2.42
C ILE A 443 -17.13 -7.74 -3.77
N THR A 444 -16.55 -8.71 -4.48
CA THR A 444 -17.04 -9.14 -5.81
C THR A 444 -18.36 -9.89 -5.66
N LEU A 445 -18.51 -10.74 -4.63
CA LEU A 445 -19.79 -11.37 -4.30
C LEU A 445 -20.85 -10.33 -3.92
N ARG A 446 -20.51 -9.31 -3.12
CA ARG A 446 -21.41 -8.18 -2.83
C ARG A 446 -21.77 -7.40 -4.08
N PHE A 447 -20.81 -7.16 -4.99
CA PHE A 447 -21.06 -6.44 -6.23
C PHE A 447 -21.93 -7.25 -7.19
N ILE A 448 -21.63 -8.54 -7.39
CA ILE A 448 -22.43 -9.47 -8.19
C ILE A 448 -23.84 -9.61 -7.59
N ASN A 449 -23.97 -9.72 -6.27
CA ASN A 449 -25.27 -9.75 -5.60
C ASN A 449 -26.02 -8.43 -5.80
N SER A 450 -25.35 -7.27 -5.70
CA SER A 450 -25.99 -5.97 -5.97
C SER A 450 -26.37 -5.75 -7.44
N LEU A 451 -25.58 -6.30 -8.38
CA LEU A 451 -25.92 -6.32 -9.81
C LEU A 451 -27.07 -7.29 -10.08
N LYS A 452 -27.11 -8.43 -9.40
CA LYS A 452 -28.20 -9.40 -9.49
C LYS A 452 -29.48 -8.82 -8.89
N GLU A 453 -29.38 -8.08 -7.78
CA GLU A 453 -30.48 -7.33 -7.17
C GLU A 453 -30.98 -6.24 -8.13
N LYS A 454 -30.08 -5.39 -8.66
CA LYS A 454 -30.45 -4.38 -9.68
C LYS A 454 -31.09 -5.00 -10.92
N LYS A 455 -30.56 -6.10 -11.42
CA LYS A 455 -31.14 -6.81 -12.56
C LYS A 455 -32.47 -7.45 -12.21
N SER A 456 -32.68 -7.88 -10.97
CA SER A 456 -33.98 -8.36 -10.50
C SER A 456 -34.99 -7.23 -10.31
N GLU A 457 -34.55 -6.04 -9.87
CA GLU A 457 -35.37 -4.83 -9.77
C GLU A 457 -35.78 -4.32 -11.16
N GLU A 458 -34.85 -4.23 -12.12
CA GLU A 458 -35.16 -3.88 -13.52
C GLU A 458 -36.13 -4.88 -14.15
N HIS A 459 -36.00 -6.19 -13.85
CA HIS A 459 -36.94 -7.19 -14.35
C HIS A 459 -38.33 -7.06 -13.72
N VAL A 460 -38.43 -6.57 -12.48
CA VAL A 460 -39.70 -6.25 -11.83
C VAL A 460 -40.29 -4.96 -12.41
N GLU A 461 -39.47 -3.94 -12.67
CA GLU A 461 -39.88 -2.67 -13.28
C GLU A 461 -40.39 -2.86 -14.71
N ASP A 462 -39.69 -3.61 -15.56
CA ASP A 462 -40.14 -3.98 -16.92
C ASP A 462 -41.49 -4.71 -16.87
N LEU A 463 -41.69 -5.61 -15.90
CA LEU A 463 -42.96 -6.31 -15.72
C LEU A 463 -44.08 -5.36 -15.28
N THR A 464 -43.78 -4.38 -14.43
CA THR A 464 -44.75 -3.35 -14.04
C THR A 464 -45.08 -2.39 -15.18
N ASP A 465 -44.13 -1.97 -16.00
CA ASP A 465 -44.38 -1.08 -17.14
C ASP A 465 -45.23 -1.75 -18.22
N VAL A 466 -45.01 -3.04 -18.49
CA VAL A 466 -45.89 -3.84 -19.35
C VAL A 466 -47.32 -3.88 -18.77
N SER A 467 -47.45 -4.03 -17.44
CA SER A 467 -48.77 -4.04 -16.78
C SER A 467 -49.48 -2.67 -16.82
N VAL A 468 -48.74 -1.57 -16.75
CA VAL A 468 -49.28 -0.20 -16.87
C VAL A 468 -49.72 0.07 -18.30
N HIS A 469 -48.93 -0.34 -19.30
CA HIS A 469 -49.33 -0.24 -20.72
C HIS A 469 -50.57 -1.09 -21.04
N LEU A 470 -50.71 -2.27 -20.44
CA LEU A 470 -51.92 -3.09 -20.56
C LEU A 470 -53.16 -2.42 -19.93
N ARG A 471 -53.02 -1.80 -18.74
CA ARG A 471 -54.10 -1.05 -18.07
C ARG A 471 -54.50 0.23 -18.80
N SER A 472 -53.54 0.91 -19.43
CA SER A 472 -53.81 2.09 -20.28
C SER A 472 -54.66 1.70 -21.49
N ARG A 473 -54.33 0.57 -22.13
CA ARG A 473 -55.04 0.07 -23.31
C ARG A 473 -56.45 -0.43 -22.97
N SER A 474 -56.68 -0.93 -21.76
CA SER A 474 -58.02 -1.38 -21.33
C SER A 474 -59.00 -0.23 -21.04
N ARG A 475 -58.51 0.98 -20.71
CA ARG A 475 -59.38 2.14 -20.42
C ARG A 475 -60.01 2.76 -21.67
N VAL A 476 -59.45 2.55 -22.86
CA VAL A 476 -59.97 3.13 -24.11
C VAL A 476 -61.20 2.36 -24.64
N ASN A 477 -61.37 1.09 -24.26
CA ASN A 477 -62.47 0.25 -24.79
C ASN A 477 -63.67 0.10 -23.83
N GLY A 478 -63.82 1.01 -22.86
CA GLY A 478 -64.97 1.06 -21.96
C GLY A 478 -66.25 1.52 -22.68
N THR A 479 -67.12 0.54 -22.92
CA THR A 479 -68.31 0.53 -23.78
C THR A 479 -69.36 1.59 -23.40
N VAL A 480 -69.83 2.34 -24.40
CA VAL A 480 -70.99 3.24 -24.34
C VAL A 480 -72.26 2.39 -24.22
N SER A 481 -72.90 2.41 -23.06
CA SER A 481 -74.24 1.84 -22.86
C SER A 481 -75.30 2.79 -23.42
N ILE A 482 -75.94 2.38 -24.51
CA ILE A 482 -77.10 3.05 -25.11
C ILE A 482 -78.36 2.62 -24.33
N PRO A 483 -79.14 3.54 -23.75
CA PRO A 483 -80.38 3.21 -23.06
C PRO A 483 -81.51 3.02 -24.06
N LEU A 484 -82.12 1.83 -24.08
CA LEU A 484 -83.43 1.59 -24.68
C LEU A 484 -84.52 1.95 -23.67
N ALA A 485 -85.35 2.93 -24.04
CA ALA A 485 -86.69 3.13 -23.54
C ALA A 485 -87.66 3.00 -24.72
#